data_AF-A0A9E1H067-F1
#
_entry.id   AF-A0A9E1H067-F1
#
_cell.length_a   1.000
_cell.length_b   1.000
_cell.length_c   1.000
_cell.angle_alpha   90.00
_cell.angle_beta   90.00
_cell.angle_gamma   90.00
#
_symmetry.space_group_name_H-M   'P 1'
#
loop_
_entity.id
_entity.type
_entity.pdbx_description
1 polymer ?
#
loop_
_entity_poly.entity_id
_entity_poly.type
_entity_poly.pdbx_seq_one_letter_code
_entity_poly.pdbx_strand_id
1 'polypeptide(L)'
;MNAKKLSKVTLPEDIILGYACFSGCDSWKNIVLPQNTFCEDAALPGNIDSLQISNSIFGEGVITGKVNRILLSPKQNTVFDMGGSWVSVKLKELYSSKQVTKLLFNGVDGENAVEKLYVNGRDTKVEANESRGHAVLGKVSFGEIFTVENAKAISFAKKHKITYHIKKAGKVKKAVCKKKVGKYLYTWKKVKTAVHTFKYNKKWKKNTKEVPTVYKVYGKKTKSGKYRLLAITKAKRYTTECKYIKVVPVQEW
;
A
#
# COMPACT_ATOMS: atom_id res chain seq x y z
N MET A 1 22.79 12.99 -15.46
CA MET A 1 22.69 14.42 -15.09
C MET A 1 22.97 14.55 -13.60
N ASN A 2 24.04 15.21 -13.14
CA ASN A 2 24.40 15.23 -11.70
C ASN A 2 23.80 16.46 -10.98
N ALA A 3 22.46 16.51 -10.89
CA ALA A 3 21.74 17.62 -10.28
C ALA A 3 21.58 17.42 -8.76
N LYS A 4 22.68 17.55 -8.00
CA LYS A 4 22.72 17.31 -6.53
C LYS A 4 21.70 18.11 -5.70
N LYS A 5 21.18 19.23 -6.23
CA LYS A 5 20.19 20.10 -5.57
C LYS A 5 18.75 19.86 -6.02
N LEU A 6 18.52 19.01 -7.02
CA LEU A 6 17.17 18.75 -7.51
C LEU A 6 16.38 18.03 -6.42
N SER A 7 15.36 18.68 -5.88
CA SER A 7 14.57 18.16 -4.75
C SER A 7 13.11 17.89 -5.11
N LYS A 8 12.64 18.43 -6.24
CA LYS A 8 11.27 18.28 -6.72
C LYS A 8 11.24 18.29 -8.24
N VAL A 9 10.54 17.33 -8.82
CA VAL A 9 10.24 17.23 -10.25
C VAL A 9 8.76 16.94 -10.40
N THR A 10 8.11 17.57 -11.37
CA THR A 10 6.76 17.23 -11.79
C THR A 10 6.85 16.62 -13.18
N LEU A 11 6.41 15.37 -13.30
CA LEU A 11 6.47 14.61 -14.54
C LEU A 11 5.08 14.59 -15.20
N PRO A 12 4.98 14.80 -16.52
CA PRO A 12 3.74 14.62 -17.28
C PRO A 12 3.36 13.13 -17.38
N GLU A 13 2.07 12.85 -17.66
CA GLU A 13 1.63 11.49 -18.02
C GLU A 13 2.29 11.02 -19.33
N ASP A 14 2.38 9.70 -19.53
CA ASP A 14 2.97 9.07 -20.72
C ASP A 14 4.45 9.44 -20.97
N ILE A 15 5.20 9.77 -19.92
CA ILE A 15 6.62 10.13 -20.01
C ILE A 15 7.53 8.90 -20.14
N ILE A 16 8.59 9.06 -20.93
CA ILE A 16 9.73 8.14 -21.01
C ILE A 16 10.89 8.75 -20.23
N LEU A 17 11.38 8.01 -19.23
CA LEU A 17 12.58 8.35 -18.49
C LEU A 17 13.74 7.52 -19.03
N GLY A 18 14.63 8.17 -19.81
CA GLY A 18 15.78 7.51 -20.42
C GLY A 18 16.85 7.07 -19.41
N TYR A 19 17.81 6.28 -19.91
CA TYR A 19 18.89 5.67 -19.15
C TYR A 19 19.55 6.66 -18.18
N ALA A 20 19.57 6.30 -16.90
CA ALA A 20 20.23 7.07 -15.84
C ALA A 20 19.86 8.58 -15.77
N CYS A 21 18.71 9.00 -16.31
CA CYS A 21 18.39 10.43 -16.49
C CYS A 21 18.38 11.21 -15.15
N PHE A 22 17.91 10.60 -14.06
CA PHE A 22 17.97 11.15 -12.70
C PHE A 22 18.98 10.45 -11.77
N SER A 23 19.89 9.64 -12.32
CA SER A 23 20.97 9.06 -11.52
C SER A 23 21.83 10.16 -10.91
N GLY A 24 22.09 10.07 -9.60
CA GLY A 24 22.80 11.09 -8.80
C GLY A 24 21.94 12.26 -8.31
N CYS A 25 20.63 12.28 -8.58
CA CYS A 25 19.70 13.29 -8.02
C CYS A 25 19.25 12.92 -6.58
N ASP A 26 20.19 12.67 -5.67
CA ASP A 26 19.93 12.15 -4.32
C ASP A 26 19.09 13.06 -3.40
N SER A 27 18.92 14.32 -3.77
CA SER A 27 18.00 15.25 -3.08
C SER A 27 16.53 15.02 -3.44
N TRP A 28 16.24 14.36 -4.56
CA TRP A 28 14.87 14.09 -5.02
C TRP A 28 14.34 12.79 -4.42
N LYS A 29 13.94 12.86 -3.15
CA LYS A 29 13.61 11.68 -2.34
C LYS A 29 12.15 11.25 -2.38
N ASN A 30 11.25 12.12 -2.82
CA ASN A 30 9.81 11.87 -2.88
C ASN A 30 9.35 11.93 -4.33
N ILE A 31 9.13 10.76 -4.91
CA ILE A 31 8.90 10.57 -6.35
C ILE A 31 7.48 10.08 -6.56
N VAL A 32 6.78 10.70 -7.51
CA VAL A 32 5.49 10.25 -7.99
C VAL A 32 5.64 9.96 -9.47
N LEU A 33 5.59 8.67 -9.83
CA LEU A 33 5.54 8.28 -11.23
C LEU A 33 4.10 8.39 -11.74
N PRO A 34 3.87 9.22 -12.76
CA PRO A 34 2.55 9.38 -13.36
C PRO A 34 2.12 8.11 -14.10
N GLN A 35 0.91 8.14 -14.63
CA GLN A 35 0.38 7.02 -15.39
C GLN A 35 1.23 6.76 -16.65
N ASN A 36 1.37 5.48 -16.99
CA ASN A 36 2.10 5.01 -18.18
C ASN A 36 3.56 5.51 -18.27
N THR A 37 4.21 5.72 -17.12
CA THR A 37 5.64 6.05 -17.11
C THR A 37 6.44 4.83 -17.56
N PHE A 38 7.25 5.00 -18.59
CA PHE A 38 8.29 4.04 -18.96
C PHE A 38 9.63 4.51 -18.39
N CYS A 39 10.39 3.59 -17.81
CA CYS A 39 11.70 3.89 -17.25
C CYS A 39 12.73 2.95 -17.85
N GLU A 40 13.76 3.49 -18.49
CA GLU A 40 14.97 2.73 -18.82
C GLU A 40 15.82 2.50 -17.56
N ASP A 41 16.87 1.71 -17.71
CA ASP A 41 17.71 1.25 -16.61
C ASP A 41 18.29 2.41 -15.80
N ALA A 42 18.25 2.26 -14.47
CA ALA A 42 18.75 3.23 -13.50
C ALA A 42 18.19 4.67 -13.66
N ALA A 43 17.03 4.86 -14.33
CA ALA A 43 16.47 6.18 -14.59
C ALA A 43 16.18 7.01 -13.32
N LEU A 44 15.96 6.36 -12.16
CA LEU A 44 15.65 7.01 -10.89
C LEU A 44 16.89 7.20 -9.98
N PRO A 45 16.83 8.10 -8.98
CA PRO A 45 17.88 8.22 -7.96
C PRO A 45 18.07 6.92 -7.16
N GLY A 46 19.30 6.64 -6.72
CA GLY A 46 19.60 5.43 -5.93
C GLY A 46 19.18 5.50 -4.45
N ASN A 47 18.74 6.65 -3.96
CA ASN A 47 18.29 6.85 -2.58
C ASN A 47 16.91 7.52 -2.55
N ILE A 48 15.86 6.72 -2.36
CA ILE A 48 14.46 7.18 -2.41
C ILE A 48 13.79 6.99 -1.04
N ASP A 49 13.20 8.05 -0.51
CA ASP A 49 12.39 7.95 0.72
C ASP A 49 11.00 7.40 0.42
N SER A 50 10.35 7.91 -0.63
CA SER A 50 9.02 7.46 -1.04
C SER A 50 8.87 7.48 -2.55
N LEU A 51 8.48 6.34 -3.13
CA LEU A 51 8.13 6.17 -4.54
C LEU A 51 6.66 5.79 -4.68
N GLN A 52 5.85 6.65 -5.29
CA GLN A 52 4.47 6.33 -5.65
C GLN A 52 4.41 5.90 -7.10
N ILE A 53 3.78 4.75 -7.36
CA ILE A 53 3.67 4.16 -8.70
C ILE A 53 2.20 3.92 -9.03
N SER A 54 1.78 4.36 -10.21
CA SER A 54 0.38 4.26 -10.64
C SER A 54 0.06 3.03 -11.51
N ASN A 55 1.08 2.39 -12.09
CA ASN A 55 1.03 1.18 -12.94
C ASN A 55 2.29 0.30 -12.68
N SER A 56 2.47 -0.81 -13.38
CA SER A 56 3.76 -1.50 -13.46
C SER A 56 4.88 -0.60 -13.97
N ILE A 57 6.11 -0.86 -13.51
CA ILE A 57 7.33 -0.27 -14.09
C ILE A 57 7.95 -1.33 -15.00
N PHE A 58 8.17 -0.97 -16.26
CA PHE A 58 8.83 -1.83 -17.23
C PHE A 58 10.20 -1.22 -17.52
N GLY A 59 11.26 -1.96 -17.20
CA GLY A 59 12.67 -1.54 -17.26
C GLY A 59 13.49 -2.33 -16.25
N GLU A 60 14.71 -2.73 -16.62
CA GLU A 60 15.60 -3.50 -15.74
C GLU A 60 16.28 -2.55 -14.74
N GLY A 61 16.37 -2.90 -13.45
CA GLY A 61 17.12 -2.07 -12.49
C GLY A 61 16.67 -0.61 -12.38
N VAL A 62 15.39 -0.31 -12.63
CA VAL A 62 14.82 1.03 -12.44
C VAL A 62 14.86 1.42 -10.95
N ILE A 63 14.59 0.45 -10.09
CA ILE A 63 14.67 0.59 -8.64
C ILE A 63 15.98 -0.03 -8.20
N THR A 64 16.92 0.81 -7.79
CA THR A 64 18.24 0.41 -7.28
C THR A 64 18.54 1.11 -5.97
N GLY A 65 19.54 0.60 -5.25
CA GLY A 65 19.99 1.18 -3.99
C GLY A 65 18.96 1.08 -2.87
N LYS A 66 18.77 2.18 -2.12
CA LYS A 66 17.94 2.19 -0.91
C LYS A 66 16.59 2.85 -1.20
N VAL A 67 15.52 2.10 -0.98
CA VAL A 67 14.15 2.62 -1.01
C VAL A 67 13.48 2.39 0.34
N ASN A 68 13.03 3.45 1.00
CA ASN A 68 12.33 3.32 2.28
C ASN A 68 10.88 2.88 2.04
N ARG A 69 10.16 3.49 1.10
CA ARG A 69 8.74 3.19 0.87
C ARG A 69 8.36 3.19 -0.60
N ILE A 70 7.57 2.21 -1.00
CA ILE A 70 6.82 2.19 -2.26
C ILE A 70 5.32 2.19 -1.98
N LEU A 71 4.57 3.02 -2.70
CA LEU A 71 3.11 3.10 -2.64
C LEU A 71 2.50 2.83 -4.03
N LEU A 72 1.78 1.71 -4.14
CA LEU A 72 1.04 1.34 -5.35
C LEU A 72 -0.35 1.99 -5.33
N SER A 73 -0.51 3.02 -6.16
CA SER A 73 -1.72 3.85 -6.25
C SER A 73 -2.41 3.66 -7.61
N PRO A 74 -3.11 2.53 -7.81
CA PRO A 74 -3.74 2.21 -9.09
C PRO A 74 -4.70 3.32 -9.52
N LYS A 75 -4.53 3.82 -10.75
CA LYS A 75 -5.53 4.65 -11.44
C LYS A 75 -6.42 3.80 -12.34
N GLN A 76 -5.81 2.99 -13.21
CA GLN A 76 -6.49 2.11 -14.16
C GLN A 76 -6.02 0.66 -14.01
N ASN A 77 -4.70 0.43 -13.96
CA ASN A 77 -4.16 -0.91 -13.81
C ASN A 77 -4.24 -1.38 -12.35
N THR A 78 -4.84 -2.55 -12.14
CA THR A 78 -4.94 -3.18 -10.82
C THR A 78 -3.91 -4.31 -10.63
N VAL A 79 -3.15 -4.64 -11.66
CA VAL A 79 -2.08 -5.65 -11.62
C VAL A 79 -0.74 -4.91 -11.64
N PHE A 80 0.11 -5.20 -10.67
CA PHE A 80 1.46 -4.67 -10.60
C PHE A 80 2.45 -5.81 -10.77
N ASP A 81 2.99 -5.89 -11.98
CA ASP A 81 4.26 -6.55 -12.23
C ASP A 81 5.44 -5.70 -11.75
N MET A 82 6.28 -6.30 -10.93
CA MET A 82 7.45 -5.72 -10.30
C MET A 82 8.66 -6.65 -10.39
N GLY A 83 8.64 -7.63 -11.30
CA GLY A 83 9.73 -8.58 -11.54
C GLY A 83 11.01 -7.90 -12.04
N GLY A 84 10.98 -7.34 -13.25
CA GLY A 84 12.20 -6.82 -13.88
C GLY A 84 12.79 -5.55 -13.23
N SER A 85 12.00 -4.80 -12.45
CA SER A 85 12.41 -3.44 -12.07
C SER A 85 13.41 -3.33 -10.92
N TRP A 86 13.80 -4.45 -10.29
CA TRP A 86 14.48 -4.47 -9.00
C TRP A 86 15.81 -5.19 -9.11
N VAL A 87 16.90 -4.50 -8.79
CA VAL A 87 18.23 -5.13 -8.73
C VAL A 87 18.81 -4.93 -7.34
N SER A 88 18.86 -6.01 -6.55
CA SER A 88 19.42 -6.06 -5.20
C SER A 88 18.85 -5.02 -4.21
N VAL A 89 17.54 -4.77 -4.30
CA VAL A 89 16.84 -3.74 -3.51
C VAL A 89 16.43 -4.26 -2.13
N LYS A 90 16.71 -3.47 -1.10
CA LYS A 90 16.16 -3.65 0.25
C LYS A 90 15.09 -2.60 0.52
N LEU A 91 13.83 -2.98 0.31
CA LEU A 91 12.68 -2.13 0.54
C LEU A 91 12.15 -2.29 1.97
N LYS A 92 11.98 -1.19 2.71
CA LYS A 92 11.39 -1.28 4.06
C LYS A 92 9.89 -1.49 4.02
N GLU A 93 9.17 -0.69 3.23
CA GLU A 93 7.70 -0.72 3.22
C GLU A 93 7.14 -0.71 1.80
N LEU A 94 6.30 -1.70 1.48
CA LEU A 94 5.54 -1.75 0.23
C LEU A 94 4.05 -1.70 0.52
N TYR A 95 3.35 -0.68 0.03
CA TYR A 95 1.91 -0.51 0.23
C TYR A 95 1.14 -0.80 -1.04
N SER A 96 0.27 -1.80 -0.99
CA SER A 96 -0.71 -2.13 -2.01
C SER A 96 -2.10 -1.71 -1.55
N SER A 97 -2.78 -0.88 -2.35
CA SER A 97 -4.13 -0.42 -2.04
C SER A 97 -5.17 -1.53 -2.22
N LYS A 98 -6.38 -1.33 -1.68
CA LYS A 98 -7.50 -2.30 -1.81
C LYS A 98 -7.95 -2.58 -3.24
N GLN A 99 -7.58 -1.72 -4.18
CA GLN A 99 -7.97 -1.82 -5.60
C GLN A 99 -7.02 -2.75 -6.37
N VAL A 100 -5.82 -2.98 -5.86
CA VAL A 100 -4.84 -3.88 -6.49
C VAL A 100 -5.33 -5.31 -6.38
N THR A 101 -5.39 -6.03 -7.51
CA THR A 101 -5.87 -7.41 -7.59
C THR A 101 -4.73 -8.42 -7.67
N LYS A 102 -3.54 -8.01 -8.11
CA LYS A 102 -2.38 -8.90 -8.25
C LYS A 102 -1.05 -8.15 -8.08
N LEU A 103 -0.12 -8.76 -7.35
CA LEU A 103 1.28 -8.36 -7.23
C LEU A 103 2.14 -9.51 -7.77
N LEU A 104 2.97 -9.23 -8.78
CA LEU A 104 3.89 -10.18 -9.38
C LEU A 104 5.33 -9.75 -9.07
N PHE A 105 6.11 -10.68 -8.55
CA PHE A 105 7.52 -10.54 -8.23
C PHE A 105 8.33 -11.66 -8.91
N ASN A 106 7.88 -12.13 -10.07
CA ASN A 106 8.50 -13.23 -10.80
C ASN A 106 9.63 -12.67 -11.69
N GLY A 107 10.72 -13.41 -11.87
CA GLY A 107 11.80 -12.98 -12.78
C GLY A 107 12.53 -11.72 -12.32
N VAL A 108 12.71 -11.57 -11.01
CA VAL A 108 13.61 -10.54 -10.46
C VAL A 108 15.06 -10.93 -10.66
N ASP A 109 15.95 -9.94 -10.77
CA ASP A 109 17.39 -10.15 -10.78
C ASP A 109 18.01 -9.83 -9.41
N GLY A 110 18.93 -10.70 -8.99
CA GLY A 110 19.63 -10.58 -7.71
C GLY A 110 18.74 -10.78 -6.46
N GLU A 111 19.31 -10.42 -5.32
CA GLU A 111 18.74 -10.67 -4.00
C GLU A 111 17.90 -9.48 -3.52
N ASN A 112 16.59 -9.58 -3.67
CA ASN A 112 15.65 -8.52 -3.31
C ASN A 112 14.92 -8.86 -2.00
N ALA A 113 14.59 -7.82 -1.22
CA ALA A 113 13.91 -7.99 0.05
C ALA A 113 12.86 -6.89 0.27
N VAL A 114 11.67 -7.30 0.69
CA VAL A 114 10.63 -6.43 1.21
C VAL A 114 10.47 -6.72 2.71
N GLU A 115 10.92 -5.81 3.56
CA GLU A 115 10.82 -5.98 5.02
C GLU A 115 9.35 -6.05 5.46
N LYS A 116 8.51 -5.13 4.97
CA LYS A 116 7.08 -5.07 5.30
C LYS A 116 6.23 -4.89 4.05
N LEU A 117 5.41 -5.88 3.75
CA LEU A 117 4.44 -5.84 2.65
C LEU A 117 3.04 -5.61 3.21
N TYR A 118 2.43 -4.47 2.90
CA TYR A 118 1.06 -4.12 3.24
C TYR A 118 0.12 -4.41 2.08
N VAL A 119 -0.76 -5.40 2.25
CA VAL A 119 -1.75 -5.83 1.24
C VAL A 119 -3.16 -5.51 1.74
N ASN A 120 -3.70 -4.38 1.28
CA ASN A 120 -5.00 -3.88 1.74
C ASN A 120 -6.21 -4.45 0.97
N GLY A 121 -6.00 -5.13 -0.16
CA GLY A 121 -7.06 -5.80 -0.90
C GLY A 121 -7.27 -7.22 -0.41
N ARG A 122 -8.53 -7.59 -0.15
CA ARG A 122 -8.88 -8.96 0.26
C ARG A 122 -8.55 -9.97 -0.85
N ASP A 123 -8.83 -9.60 -2.10
CA ASP A 123 -8.64 -10.47 -3.25
C ASP A 123 -7.28 -10.34 -3.93
N THR A 124 -6.39 -9.49 -3.40
CA THR A 124 -5.05 -9.29 -3.94
C THR A 124 -4.24 -10.59 -3.86
N LYS A 125 -3.87 -11.13 -5.02
CA LYS A 125 -2.96 -12.27 -5.12
C LYS A 125 -1.51 -11.77 -5.08
N VAL A 126 -0.65 -12.52 -4.39
CA VAL A 126 0.79 -12.28 -4.34
C VAL A 126 1.47 -13.49 -4.97
N GLU A 127 2.31 -13.26 -5.97
CA GLU A 127 3.08 -14.30 -6.66
C GLU A 127 4.55 -13.88 -6.70
N ALA A 128 5.41 -14.77 -6.22
CA ALA A 128 6.87 -14.59 -6.19
C ALA A 128 7.50 -15.96 -6.44
N ASN A 129 7.45 -16.37 -7.70
CA ASN A 129 8.03 -17.63 -8.16
C ASN A 129 9.47 -17.38 -8.57
N GLU A 130 10.36 -18.28 -8.17
CA GLU A 130 11.72 -18.34 -8.70
C GLU A 130 11.66 -18.65 -10.19
N SER A 131 12.41 -17.90 -11.01
CA SER A 131 12.57 -18.22 -12.42
C SER A 131 13.35 -19.54 -12.55
N ARG A 132 12.89 -20.46 -13.39
CA ARG A 132 13.63 -21.70 -13.71
C ARG A 132 14.16 -21.56 -15.14
N GLY A 133 15.37 -21.01 -15.28
CA GLY A 133 16.07 -20.83 -16.54
C GLY A 133 17.59 -20.74 -16.33
N HIS A 134 18.35 -20.61 -17.42
CA HIS A 134 19.83 -20.65 -17.41
C HIS A 134 20.51 -19.36 -16.91
N ALA A 135 19.76 -18.29 -16.62
CA ALA A 135 20.29 -17.02 -16.14
C ALA A 135 19.99 -16.81 -14.64
N VAL A 136 20.90 -16.12 -13.97
CA VAL A 136 21.03 -15.91 -12.51
C VAL A 136 19.68 -15.82 -11.78
N LEU A 137 19.49 -16.71 -10.81
CA LEU A 137 18.29 -16.80 -9.97
C LEU A 137 18.20 -15.58 -9.04
N GLY A 138 17.43 -14.55 -9.40
CA GLY A 138 16.99 -13.58 -8.41
C GLY A 138 15.75 -14.08 -7.65
N LYS A 139 15.61 -13.64 -6.40
CA LYS A 139 14.44 -13.93 -5.54
C LYS A 139 14.02 -12.71 -4.76
N VAL A 140 12.73 -12.65 -4.41
CA VAL A 140 12.20 -11.67 -3.45
C VAL A 140 11.89 -12.37 -2.14
N SER A 141 12.60 -11.98 -1.10
CA SER A 141 12.29 -12.35 0.26
C SER A 141 11.32 -11.36 0.90
N PHE A 142 10.46 -11.84 1.79
CA PHE A 142 9.48 -11.03 2.51
C PHE A 142 9.64 -11.21 4.01
N GLY A 143 9.82 -10.12 4.75
CA GLY A 143 9.96 -10.15 6.21
C GLY A 143 8.63 -10.39 6.91
N GLU A 144 7.71 -9.44 6.77
CA GLU A 144 6.38 -9.47 7.37
C GLU A 144 5.30 -9.04 6.37
N ILE A 145 4.13 -9.69 6.43
CA ILE A 145 2.97 -9.33 5.60
C ILE A 145 1.85 -8.77 6.48
N PHE A 146 1.40 -7.56 6.19
CA PHE A 146 0.30 -6.89 6.86
C PHE A 146 -0.92 -6.89 5.96
N THR A 147 -2.02 -7.50 6.40
CA THR A 147 -3.20 -7.67 5.54
C THR A 147 -4.52 -7.62 6.32
N VAL A 148 -5.63 -7.74 5.59
CA VAL A 148 -7.00 -7.68 6.11
C VAL A 148 -7.56 -9.08 6.35
N GLU A 149 -8.67 -9.15 7.09
CA GLU A 149 -9.34 -10.43 7.35
C GLU A 149 -9.81 -11.10 6.05
N ASN A 150 -9.58 -12.42 5.96
CA ASN A 150 -9.89 -13.28 4.82
C ASN A 150 -9.15 -12.93 3.52
N ALA A 151 -8.00 -12.25 3.60
CA ALA A 151 -7.22 -11.90 2.42
C ALA A 151 -6.49 -13.10 1.78
N LYS A 152 -6.40 -13.15 0.45
CA LYS A 152 -5.63 -14.17 -0.30
C LYS A 152 -4.13 -14.12 0.03
N ALA A 153 -3.61 -12.96 0.40
CA ALA A 153 -2.23 -12.80 0.87
C ALA A 153 -1.90 -13.68 2.10
N ILE A 154 -2.89 -14.08 2.90
CA ILE A 154 -2.69 -15.00 4.03
C ILE A 154 -2.24 -16.38 3.54
N SER A 155 -2.80 -16.87 2.43
CA SER A 155 -2.41 -18.17 1.87
C SER A 155 -0.97 -18.15 1.37
N PHE A 156 -0.56 -17.04 0.73
CA PHE A 156 0.83 -16.81 0.34
C PHE A 156 1.76 -16.81 1.57
N ALA A 157 1.43 -16.04 2.60
CA ALA A 157 2.23 -15.99 3.83
C ALA A 157 2.37 -17.38 4.48
N LYS A 158 1.28 -18.16 4.53
CA LYS A 158 1.30 -19.53 5.06
C LYS A 158 2.18 -20.47 4.26
N LYS A 159 2.05 -20.45 2.92
CA LYS A 159 2.85 -21.29 2.00
C LYS A 159 4.34 -21.06 2.20
N HIS A 160 4.74 -19.79 2.32
CA HIS A 160 6.15 -19.39 2.45
C HIS A 160 6.61 -19.23 3.91
N LYS A 161 5.78 -19.62 4.90
CA LYS A 161 6.08 -19.53 6.34
C LYS A 161 6.49 -18.11 6.82
N ILE A 162 5.94 -17.08 6.19
CA ILE A 162 6.20 -15.67 6.49
C ILE A 162 5.34 -15.23 7.69
N THR A 163 5.89 -14.38 8.57
CA THR A 163 5.09 -13.77 9.65
C THR A 163 4.04 -12.85 9.06
N TYR A 164 2.79 -12.95 9.49
CA TYR A 164 1.73 -12.08 8.98
C TYR A 164 0.83 -11.51 10.06
N HIS A 165 0.24 -10.36 9.75
CA HIS A 165 -0.58 -9.56 10.64
C HIS A 165 -1.95 -9.32 10.00
N ILE A 166 -3.02 -9.58 10.76
CA ILE A 166 -4.39 -9.31 10.34
C ILE A 166 -4.96 -8.19 11.18
N LYS A 167 -5.34 -7.08 10.56
CA LYS A 167 -6.08 -6.00 11.20
C LYS A 167 -7.58 -6.28 11.12
N LYS A 168 -8.21 -6.43 12.28
CA LYS A 168 -9.65 -6.71 12.40
C LYS A 168 -10.32 -5.66 13.26
N ALA A 169 -11.35 -5.02 12.71
CA ALA A 169 -12.17 -4.05 13.42
C ALA A 169 -13.62 -4.54 13.49
N GLY A 170 -14.28 -4.33 14.63
CA GLY A 170 -15.72 -4.58 14.77
C GLY A 170 -16.56 -3.69 13.85
N LYS A 171 -17.86 -3.96 13.74
CA LYS A 171 -18.79 -3.12 12.98
C LYS A 171 -19.39 -2.04 13.87
N VAL A 172 -19.41 -0.80 13.40
CA VAL A 172 -20.14 0.29 14.08
C VAL A 172 -21.63 0.06 13.87
N LYS A 173 -22.39 -0.06 14.98
CA LYS A 173 -23.86 -0.07 14.96
C LYS A 173 -24.39 1.31 14.52
N LYS A 174 -25.71 1.44 14.35
CA LYS A 174 -26.36 2.70 13.97
C LYS A 174 -25.86 3.87 14.84
N ALA A 175 -25.37 4.93 14.19
CA ALA A 175 -24.99 6.16 14.88
C ALA A 175 -26.25 6.90 15.35
N VAL A 176 -26.15 7.53 16.52
CA VAL A 176 -27.21 8.36 17.08
C VAL A 176 -27.05 9.77 16.55
N CYS A 177 -28.16 10.38 16.10
CA CYS A 177 -28.17 11.73 15.53
C CYS A 177 -28.93 12.69 16.45
N LYS A 178 -28.35 13.87 16.70
CA LYS A 178 -29.00 15.00 17.38
C LYS A 178 -28.95 16.23 16.47
N LYS A 179 -30.12 16.75 16.09
CA LYS A 179 -30.22 18.00 15.33
C LYS A 179 -29.70 19.17 16.19
N LYS A 180 -28.91 20.04 15.56
CA LYS A 180 -28.39 21.29 16.10
C LYS A 180 -28.76 22.41 15.12
N VAL A 181 -28.65 23.67 15.54
CA VAL A 181 -28.89 24.81 14.66
C VAL A 181 -27.97 24.70 13.43
N GLY A 182 -28.55 24.56 12.25
CA GLY A 182 -27.85 24.40 10.97
C GLY A 182 -27.04 23.09 10.77
N LYS A 183 -26.96 22.19 11.75
CA LYS A 183 -26.06 21.01 11.70
C LYS A 183 -26.64 19.77 12.37
N TYR A 184 -25.99 18.64 12.17
CA TYR A 184 -26.29 17.36 12.80
C TYR A 184 -25.06 16.86 13.57
N LEU A 185 -25.25 16.58 14.87
CA LEU A 185 -24.23 15.92 15.70
C LEU A 185 -24.50 14.42 15.70
N TYR A 186 -23.50 13.64 15.30
CA TYR A 186 -23.54 12.19 15.37
C TYR A 186 -22.61 11.65 16.45
N THR A 187 -23.07 10.62 17.15
CA THR A 187 -22.27 9.86 18.12
C THR A 187 -22.43 8.36 17.87
N TRP A 188 -21.38 7.58 18.17
CA TRP A 188 -21.42 6.13 18.03
C TRP A 188 -20.65 5.42 19.15
N LYS A 189 -21.03 4.17 19.41
CA LYS A 189 -20.34 3.32 20.41
C LYS A 189 -18.94 2.98 19.93
N LYS A 190 -17.98 2.90 20.87
CA LYS A 190 -16.61 2.43 20.59
C LYS A 190 -16.70 1.01 20.05
N VAL A 191 -16.01 0.75 18.96
CA VAL A 191 -15.69 -0.61 18.53
C VAL A 191 -14.22 -0.91 18.83
N LYS A 192 -13.90 -2.19 19.00
CA LYS A 192 -12.51 -2.64 19.19
C LYS A 192 -11.87 -2.89 17.82
N THR A 193 -10.59 -2.55 17.72
CA THR A 193 -9.72 -2.95 16.61
C THR A 193 -8.56 -3.73 17.21
N ALA A 194 -8.29 -4.89 16.66
CA ALA A 194 -7.20 -5.76 17.07
C ALA A 194 -6.30 -6.06 15.89
N VAL A 195 -5.01 -6.21 16.17
CA VAL A 195 -4.03 -6.80 15.27
C VAL A 195 -3.73 -8.20 15.77
N HIS A 196 -3.98 -9.18 14.91
CA HIS A 196 -3.60 -10.57 15.14
C HIS A 196 -2.30 -10.86 14.39
N THR A 197 -1.23 -11.17 15.13
CA THR A 197 0.07 -11.56 14.57
C THR A 197 0.19 -13.08 14.57
N PHE A 198 0.59 -13.66 13.45
CA PHE A 198 0.82 -15.09 13.27
C PHE A 198 2.28 -15.32 12.91
N LYS A 199 3.01 -16.01 13.78
CA LYS A 199 4.44 -16.34 13.60
C LYS A 199 4.64 -17.84 13.52
N TYR A 200 5.45 -18.30 12.58
CA TYR A 200 5.78 -19.71 12.44
C TYR A 200 7.06 -20.06 13.21
N ASN A 201 6.99 -21.04 14.11
CA ASN A 201 8.15 -21.68 14.72
C ASN A 201 7.76 -23.14 15.03
N LYS A 202 8.05 -24.06 14.09
CA LYS A 202 7.56 -25.45 14.02
C LYS A 202 6.03 -25.57 13.89
N LYS A 203 5.28 -24.71 14.58
CA LYS A 203 3.83 -24.51 14.52
C LYS A 203 3.49 -23.01 14.47
N TRP A 204 2.31 -22.67 13.94
CA TRP A 204 1.82 -21.30 13.94
C TRP A 204 1.39 -20.87 15.35
N LYS A 205 1.91 -19.72 15.81
CA LYS A 205 1.53 -19.09 17.08
C LYS A 205 0.80 -17.77 16.79
N LYS A 206 -0.32 -17.54 17.48
CA LYS A 206 -1.12 -16.31 17.37
C LYS A 206 -0.89 -15.41 18.59
N ASN A 207 -0.56 -14.15 18.36
CA ASN A 207 -0.59 -13.09 19.37
C ASN A 207 -1.64 -12.04 18.96
N THR A 208 -2.30 -11.39 19.93
CA THR A 208 -3.33 -10.37 19.66
C THR A 208 -3.06 -9.12 20.47
N LYS A 209 -3.06 -7.97 19.82
CA LYS A 209 -2.93 -6.65 20.45
C LYS A 209 -4.11 -5.77 20.10
N GLU A 210 -4.78 -5.17 21.09
CA GLU A 210 -5.76 -4.10 20.84
C GLU A 210 -5.03 -2.83 20.40
N VAL A 211 -5.54 -2.18 19.35
CA VAL A 211 -4.98 -0.94 18.81
C VAL A 211 -6.07 0.14 18.74
N PRO A 212 -5.70 1.44 18.74
CA PRO A 212 -6.67 2.51 18.58
C PRO A 212 -7.50 2.34 17.32
N THR A 213 -8.82 2.48 17.46
CA THR A 213 -9.73 2.39 16.31
C THR A 213 -9.80 3.74 15.61
N VAL A 214 -9.56 3.71 14.30
CA VAL A 214 -9.74 4.85 13.40
C VAL A 214 -11.02 4.63 12.59
N TYR A 215 -11.80 5.67 12.39
CA TYR A 215 -13.07 5.66 11.66
C TYR A 215 -12.98 6.55 10.42
N LYS A 216 -13.42 6.03 9.26
CA LYS A 216 -13.81 6.85 8.11
C LYS A 216 -15.29 7.23 8.27
N VAL A 217 -15.56 8.53 8.32
CA VAL A 217 -16.92 9.08 8.38
C VAL A 217 -17.29 9.55 6.99
N TYR A 218 -18.34 8.97 6.44
CA TYR A 218 -18.92 9.38 5.16
C TYR A 218 -20.26 10.05 5.40
N GLY A 219 -20.63 11.00 4.55
CA GLY A 219 -21.96 11.62 4.62
C GLY A 219 -22.55 11.99 3.27
N LYS A 220 -23.86 12.25 3.30
CA LYS A 220 -24.66 12.76 2.18
C LYS A 220 -25.79 13.64 2.70
N LYS A 221 -26.22 14.62 1.90
CA LYS A 221 -27.29 15.57 2.25
C LYS A 221 -28.69 14.96 2.09
N THR A 222 -28.92 14.18 1.05
CA THR A 222 -30.23 13.58 0.72
C THR A 222 -30.22 12.06 0.87
N LYS A 223 -31.40 11.42 0.91
CA LYS A 223 -31.50 9.94 0.97
C LYS A 223 -30.93 9.27 -0.28
N SER A 224 -31.12 9.86 -1.46
CA SER A 224 -30.62 9.32 -2.75
C SER A 224 -29.18 9.71 -3.08
N GLY A 225 -28.58 10.64 -2.34
CA GLY A 225 -27.22 11.13 -2.64
C GLY A 225 -26.11 10.09 -2.51
N LYS A 226 -24.96 10.38 -3.13
CA LYS A 226 -23.73 9.59 -3.00
C LYS A 226 -22.98 9.96 -1.72
N TYR A 227 -22.55 8.96 -0.96
CA TYR A 227 -21.69 9.16 0.20
C TYR A 227 -20.32 9.70 -0.23
N ARG A 228 -19.85 10.75 0.43
CA ARG A 228 -18.49 11.30 0.29
C ARG A 228 -17.76 11.19 1.61
N LEU A 229 -16.43 11.01 1.58
CA LEU A 229 -15.61 10.99 2.78
C LEU A 229 -15.62 12.40 3.39
N LEU A 230 -15.95 12.50 4.67
CA LEU A 230 -15.99 13.76 5.43
C LEU A 230 -14.82 13.88 6.40
N ALA A 231 -14.43 12.77 7.04
CA ALA A 231 -13.33 12.76 7.99
C ALA A 231 -12.73 11.37 8.20
N ILE A 232 -11.47 11.37 8.65
CA ILE A 232 -10.79 10.22 9.25
C ILE A 232 -10.49 10.61 10.69
N THR A 233 -11.03 9.86 11.67
CA THR A 233 -10.94 10.28 13.08
C THR A 233 -10.86 9.11 14.05
N LYS A 234 -10.24 9.32 15.21
CA LYS A 234 -10.32 8.41 16.37
C LYS A 234 -11.49 8.77 17.30
N ALA A 235 -12.11 9.94 17.10
CA ALA A 235 -13.22 10.40 17.89
C ALA A 235 -14.46 9.53 17.68
N LYS A 236 -15.34 9.51 18.68
CA LYS A 236 -16.61 8.77 18.67
C LYS A 236 -17.81 9.68 18.35
N ARG A 237 -17.53 10.88 17.85
CA ARG A 237 -18.51 11.92 17.53
C ARG A 237 -18.04 12.75 16.35
N TYR A 238 -18.98 13.26 15.57
CA TYR A 238 -18.71 14.12 14.44
C TYR A 238 -19.92 15.03 14.14
N THR A 239 -19.66 16.30 13.87
CA THR A 239 -20.70 17.29 13.51
C THR A 239 -20.60 17.59 12.03
N THR A 240 -21.74 17.58 11.32
CA THR A 240 -21.78 17.83 9.87
C THR A 240 -23.12 18.41 9.45
N GLU A 241 -23.17 19.06 8.30
CA GLU A 241 -24.40 19.47 7.61
C GLU A 241 -25.11 18.29 6.92
N CYS A 242 -24.41 17.16 6.73
CA CYS A 242 -25.01 15.97 6.12
C CYS A 242 -26.06 15.32 7.04
N LYS A 243 -27.29 15.18 6.54
CA LYS A 243 -28.41 14.54 7.24
C LYS A 243 -28.26 13.02 7.38
N TYR A 244 -27.38 12.39 6.59
CA TYR A 244 -27.11 10.96 6.64
C TYR A 244 -25.60 10.72 6.71
N ILE A 245 -25.18 9.85 7.63
CA ILE A 245 -23.79 9.42 7.74
C ILE A 245 -23.65 7.90 7.72
N LYS A 246 -22.47 7.45 7.31
CA LYS A 246 -21.99 6.08 7.46
C LYS A 246 -20.62 6.13 8.13
N VAL A 247 -20.48 5.43 9.24
CA VAL A 247 -19.20 5.34 9.98
C VAL A 247 -18.63 3.95 9.78
N VAL A 248 -17.41 3.87 9.26
CA VAL A 248 -16.73 2.61 8.98
C VAL A 248 -15.36 2.59 9.65
N PRO A 249 -15.10 1.65 10.57
CA PRO A 249 -13.76 1.44 11.12
C PRO A 249 -12.77 1.08 10.02
N VAL A 250 -11.57 1.62 10.10
CA VAL A 250 -10.50 1.38 9.12
C VAL A 250 -9.86 0.03 9.39
N GLN A 251 -10.00 -0.88 8.44
CA GLN A 251 -9.33 -2.19 8.44
C GLN A 251 -8.06 -2.20 7.58
N GLU A 252 -7.93 -1.25 6.65
CA GLU A 252 -6.73 -1.01 5.85
C GLU A 252 -5.56 -0.59 6.77
N TRP A 253 -4.36 -1.04 6.45
CA TRP A 253 -3.10 -0.64 7.08
C TRP A 253 -2.60 0.69 6.55
#